data_AF-A0A7M7MME0-F1
#
_entry.id   AF-A0A7M7MME0-F1
#
_cell.length_a   1.000
_cell.length_b   1.000
_cell.length_c   1.000
_cell.angle_alpha   90.00
_cell.angle_beta   90.00
_cell.angle_gamma   90.00
#
_symmetry.space_group_name_H-M   'P 1'
#
loop_
_entity.id
_entity.type
_entity.pdbx_description
1 polymer ?
#
loop_
_entity_poly.entity_id
_entity_poly.type
_entity_poly.pdbx_seq_one_letter_code
_entity_poly.pdbx_strand_id
1 'polypeptide(L)'
;NPLCRRFFAQLEIILTDLSAKFPCLKYILRPQYAPYLNTAGTVLLGWLIVSWISYIVWMLLAPVAISIIAIILICPTTAKWCMKQMVPNIEESFNQMLEKFQVFLSQIRQ
;
A
#
# COMPACT_ATOMS: atom_id res chain seq x y z
N ASN A 1 -14.59 31.48 16.61
CA ASN A 1 -14.17 30.30 17.36
C ASN A 1 -12.74 30.51 17.91
N PRO A 2 -12.54 30.76 19.21
CA PRO A 2 -11.26 31.19 19.78
C PRO A 2 -10.15 30.13 19.69
N LEU A 3 -10.51 28.85 19.61
CA LEU A 3 -9.57 27.74 19.43
C LEU A 3 -8.83 27.80 18.08
N CYS A 4 -9.57 28.11 17.02
CA CYS A 4 -9.03 28.22 15.66
C CYS A 4 -8.03 29.39 15.55
N ARG A 5 -8.28 30.49 16.27
CA ARG A 5 -7.40 31.67 16.29
C ARG A 5 -6.06 31.41 17.00
N ARG A 6 -6.06 30.61 18.08
CA ARG A 6 -4.82 30.18 18.76
C ARG A 6 -3.99 29.21 17.92
N PHE A 7 -4.65 28.29 17.21
CA PHE A 7 -3.96 27.36 16.32
C PHE A 7 -3.27 28.08 15.16
N PHE A 8 -3.95 29.08 14.58
CA PHE A 8 -3.37 29.92 13.53
C PHE A 8 -2.15 30.71 14.00
N ALA A 9 -2.21 31.29 15.21
CA ALA A 9 -1.09 32.04 15.78
C ALA A 9 0.15 31.17 16.02
N GLN A 10 -0.03 29.93 16.50
CA GLN A 10 1.07 28.99 16.69
C GLN A 10 1.68 28.54 15.35
N LEU A 11 0.83 28.27 14.36
CA LEU A 11 1.28 27.92 13.03
C LEU A 11 2.09 29.05 12.40
N GLU A 12 1.63 30.30 12.53
CA GLU A 12 2.30 31.49 11.99
C GLU A 12 3.69 31.72 12.60
N ILE A 13 3.85 31.50 13.92
CA ILE A 13 5.15 31.58 14.60
C ILE A 13 6.13 30.54 14.05
N ILE A 14 5.70 29.28 13.94
CA ILE A 14 6.52 28.18 13.41
C ILE A 14 6.89 28.44 11.94
N LEU A 15 5.95 28.94 11.15
CA LEU A 15 6.16 29.31 9.75
C LEU A 15 7.19 30.42 9.60
N THR A 16 7.14 31.41 10.49
CA THR A 16 8.05 32.56 10.47
C THR A 16 9.47 32.15 10.87
N ASP A 17 9.62 31.26 11.86
CA ASP A 17 10.93 30.68 12.24
C ASP A 17 11.52 29.81 11.12
N LEU A 18 10.70 28.96 10.48
CA LEU A 18 11.13 28.16 9.32
C LEU A 18 11.52 29.04 8.13
N SER A 19 10.74 30.10 7.86
CA SER A 19 11.03 31.05 6.78
C SER A 19 12.28 31.88 7.05
N ALA A 20 12.63 32.11 8.32
CA ALA A 20 13.89 32.77 8.69
C ALA A 20 15.10 31.85 8.45
N LYS A 21 14.94 30.55 8.70
CA LYS A 21 15.99 29.53 8.47
C LYS A 21 16.15 29.18 6.98
N PHE A 22 15.08 29.27 6.20
CA PHE A 22 15.09 28.95 4.77
C PHE A 22 14.48 30.11 3.95
N PRO A 23 15.30 31.03 3.41
CA PRO A 23 14.80 32.19 2.67
C PRO A 23 14.01 31.80 1.40
N CYS A 24 14.23 30.61 0.85
CA CYS A 24 13.49 30.07 -0.28
C CYS A 24 12.00 29.81 0.03
N LEU A 25 11.67 29.46 1.29
CA LEU A 25 10.28 29.23 1.72
C LEU A 25 9.46 30.53 1.65
N LYS A 26 10.07 31.69 1.89
CA LYS A 26 9.42 32.99 1.84
C LYS A 26 8.84 33.31 0.45
N TYR A 27 9.49 32.81 -0.60
CA TYR A 27 9.05 32.99 -1.98
C TYR A 27 7.88 32.05 -2.34
N ILE A 28 7.89 30.84 -1.80
CA ILE A 28 6.86 29.82 -2.01
C ILE A 28 5.60 30.13 -1.20
N LEU A 29 5.74 30.67 0.02
CA LEU A 29 4.63 31.06 0.89
C LEU A 29 3.92 32.37 0.51
N ARG A 30 4.32 32.99 -0.60
CA ARG A 30 3.68 34.20 -1.07
C ARG A 30 2.18 33.91 -1.24
N PRO A 31 1.26 34.80 -0.79
CA PRO A 31 -0.18 34.54 -0.80
C PRO A 31 -0.75 34.21 -2.19
N GLN A 32 -0.03 34.56 -3.26
CA GLN A 32 -0.36 34.17 -4.64
C GLN A 32 -0.31 32.65 -4.89
N TYR A 33 0.51 31.90 -4.14
CA TYR A 33 0.64 30.44 -4.27
C TYR A 33 -0.12 29.66 -3.19
N ALA A 34 -0.75 30.35 -2.23
CA ALA A 34 -1.58 29.74 -1.20
C ALA A 34 -2.66 28.77 -1.75
N PRO A 35 -3.42 29.08 -2.82
CA PRO A 35 -4.40 28.14 -3.36
C PRO A 35 -3.75 26.91 -4.02
N TYR A 36 -2.59 27.08 -4.66
CA TYR A 36 -1.84 26.00 -5.28
C TYR A 36 -1.24 25.05 -4.24
N LEU A 37 -0.64 25.60 -3.19
CA LEU A 37 -0.12 24.82 -2.06
C LEU A 37 -1.22 24.08 -1.31
N ASN A 38 -2.39 24.70 -1.14
CA ASN A 38 -3.52 24.04 -0.50
C ASN A 38 -4.03 22.86 -1.34
N THR A 39 -4.11 23.05 -2.67
CA THR A 39 -4.51 21.98 -3.59
C THR A 39 -3.49 20.85 -3.62
N ALA A 40 -2.21 21.18 -3.78
CA ALA A 40 -1.11 20.21 -3.77
C ALA A 40 -1.05 19.44 -2.44
N GLY A 41 -1.20 20.15 -1.31
CA GLY A 41 -1.27 19.54 0.02
C GLY A 41 -2.46 18.58 0.16
N THR A 42 -3.64 18.96 -0.33
CA THR A 42 -4.83 18.11 -0.29
C THR A 42 -4.67 16.86 -1.15
N VAL A 43 -4.11 17.00 -2.35
CA VAL A 43 -3.84 15.87 -3.25
C VAL A 43 -2.80 14.92 -2.65
N LEU A 44 -1.70 15.45 -2.10
CA LEU A 44 -0.67 14.66 -1.44
C LEU A 44 -1.22 13.92 -0.22
N LEU A 45 -2.05 14.58 0.59
CA LEU A 45 -2.66 13.97 1.77
C LEU A 45 -3.61 12.84 1.36
N GLY A 46 -4.45 13.04 0.33
CA GLY A 46 -5.32 12.01 -0.22
C GLY A 46 -4.54 10.82 -0.75
N TRP A 47 -3.46 11.07 -1.50
CA TRP A 47 -2.58 10.02 -2.01
C TRP A 47 -1.93 9.20 -0.90
N LEU A 48 -1.47 9.87 0.16
CA LEU A 48 -0.84 9.23 1.31
C LEU A 48 -1.83 8.30 2.03
N ILE A 49 -3.08 8.74 2.23
CA ILE A 49 -4.13 7.92 2.86
C ILE A 49 -4.44 6.69 2.01
N VAL A 50 -4.64 6.85 0.70
CA VAL A 50 -4.93 5.72 -0.21
C VAL A 50 -3.77 4.72 -0.23
N SER A 51 -2.54 5.21 -0.30
CA SER A 51 -1.33 4.37 -0.29
C SER A 51 -1.22 3.59 1.02
N TRP A 52 -1.52 4.23 2.15
CA TRP A 52 -1.47 3.61 3.47
C TRP A 52 -2.52 2.50 3.61
N ILE A 53 -3.76 2.74 3.18
CA ILE A 53 -4.83 1.74 3.22
C ILE A 53 -4.45 0.54 2.34
N SER A 54 -3.98 0.80 1.11
CA SER A 54 -3.50 -0.25 0.21
C SER A 54 -2.39 -1.09 0.86
N TYR A 55 -1.42 -0.43 1.50
CA TYR A 55 -0.33 -1.12 2.19
C TYR A 55 -0.83 -2.04 3.31
N ILE A 56 -1.77 -1.58 4.15
CA ILE A 56 -2.37 -2.41 5.21
C ILE A 56 -3.10 -3.61 4.61
N VAL A 57 -3.88 -3.41 3.55
CA VAL A 57 -4.59 -4.49 2.87
C VAL A 57 -3.59 -5.52 2.34
N TRP A 58 -2.54 -5.08 1.66
CA TRP A 58 -1.49 -5.97 1.16
C TRP A 58 -0.73 -6.69 2.29
N MET A 59 -0.45 -6.02 3.40
CA MET A 59 0.22 -6.60 4.56
C MET A 59 -0.61 -7.73 5.18
N LEU A 60 -1.93 -7.65 5.13
CA LEU A 60 -2.82 -8.71 5.59
C LEU A 60 -3.02 -9.80 4.53
N LEU A 61 -3.11 -9.42 3.26
CA LEU A 61 -3.37 -10.37 2.16
C LEU A 61 -2.16 -11.24 1.82
N ALA A 62 -0.95 -10.69 1.90
CA ALA A 62 0.31 -11.40 1.62
C ALA A 62 0.52 -12.65 2.49
N PRO A 63 0.45 -12.60 3.84
CA PRO A 63 0.62 -13.80 4.67
C PRO A 63 -0.50 -14.82 4.44
N VAL A 64 -1.73 -14.37 4.15
CA VAL A 64 -2.84 -15.27 3.81
C VAL A 64 -2.58 -15.99 2.49
N ALA A 65 -2.15 -15.27 1.46
CA ALA A 65 -1.81 -15.86 0.16
C ALA A 65 -0.64 -16.86 0.28
N ILE A 66 0.42 -16.51 1.02
CA ILE A 66 1.56 -17.39 1.27
C ILE A 66 1.10 -18.63 2.06
N SER A 67 0.23 -18.48 3.06
CA SER A 67 -0.32 -19.58 3.84
C SER A 67 -1.13 -20.54 2.97
N ILE A 68 -2.00 -20.02 2.09
CA ILE A 68 -2.78 -20.84 1.15
C ILE A 68 -1.85 -21.61 0.21
N ILE A 69 -0.83 -20.94 -0.35
CA ILE A 69 0.16 -21.59 -1.22
C ILE A 69 0.92 -22.68 -0.46
N ALA A 70 1.31 -22.44 0.78
CA ALA A 70 1.99 -23.41 1.62
C ALA A 70 1.11 -24.64 1.91
N ILE A 71 -0.17 -24.45 2.21
CA ILE A 71 -1.14 -25.55 2.42
C ILE A 71 -1.29 -26.37 1.14
N ILE A 72 -1.39 -25.69 -0.02
CA ILE A 72 -1.45 -26.33 -1.33
C ILE A 72 -0.20 -27.19 -1.59
N LEU A 73 0.99 -26.68 -1.27
CA LEU A 73 2.25 -27.37 -1.46
C LEU A 73 2.44 -28.57 -0.51
N ILE A 74 2.05 -28.43 0.76
CA ILE A 74 2.19 -29.49 1.77
C ILE A 74 1.18 -30.62 1.54
N CYS A 75 -0.05 -30.29 1.11
CA CYS A 75 -1.12 -31.27 0.94
C CYS A 75 -1.86 -31.09 -0.40
N PRO A 76 -1.22 -31.45 -1.53
CA PRO A 76 -1.79 -31.28 -2.87
C PRO A 76 -3.06 -32.11 -3.08
N THR A 77 -3.20 -33.23 -2.36
CA THR A 77 -4.40 -34.09 -2.33
C THR A 77 -5.62 -33.37 -1.75
N THR A 78 -5.43 -32.60 -0.68
CA THR A 78 -6.50 -31.81 -0.04
C THR A 78 -6.86 -30.59 -0.89
N ALA A 79 -5.86 -29.95 -1.50
CA ALA A 79 -6.08 -28.85 -2.43
C ALA A 79 -6.85 -29.29 -3.69
N LYS A 80 -6.52 -30.45 -4.27
CA LYS A 80 -7.29 -31.05 -5.37
C LYS A 80 -8.76 -31.26 -5.02
N TRP A 81 -9.02 -31.82 -3.84
CA TRP A 81 -10.40 -32.04 -3.36
C TRP A 81 -11.16 -30.73 -3.19
N CYS A 82 -10.54 -29.71 -2.61
CA CYS A 82 -11.14 -28.38 -2.41
C CYS A 82 -11.43 -27.69 -3.74
N MET A 83 -10.47 -27.68 -4.67
CA MET A 83 -10.63 -27.08 -6.00
C MET A 83 -11.71 -27.76 -6.82
N LYS A 84 -11.82 -29.09 -6.71
CA LYS A 84 -12.87 -29.88 -7.37
C LYS A 84 -14.28 -29.52 -6.89
N GLN A 85 -14.42 -29.08 -5.63
CA GLN A 85 -15.70 -28.61 -5.10
C GLN A 85 -15.99 -27.14 -5.42
N MET A 86 -14.95 -26.30 -5.51
CA MET A 86 -15.11 -24.86 -5.66
C MET A 86 -15.45 -24.47 -7.11
N VAL A 87 -14.79 -25.08 -8.10
CA VAL A 87 -15.07 -24.85 -9.52
C VAL A 87 -14.85 -26.14 -10.31
N PRO A 88 -15.92 -26.73 -10.90
CA PRO A 88 -15.73 -27.82 -11.85
C PRO A 88 -14.92 -27.27 -13.04
N ASN A 89 -13.87 -27.99 -13.44
CA ASN A 89 -12.94 -27.69 -14.54
C ASN A 89 -11.62 -26.93 -14.20
N ILE A 90 -11.34 -26.58 -12.93
CA ILE A 90 -10.02 -26.01 -12.55
C ILE A 90 -8.96 -27.10 -12.29
N GLU A 91 -9.37 -28.36 -12.12
CA GLU A 91 -8.47 -29.49 -11.81
C GLU A 91 -7.32 -29.64 -12.84
N GLU A 92 -7.61 -29.45 -14.12
CA GLU A 92 -6.62 -29.58 -15.20
C GLU A 92 -5.60 -28.43 -15.18
N SER A 93 -6.06 -27.18 -15.00
CA SER A 93 -5.18 -26.02 -14.82
C SER A 93 -4.32 -26.11 -13.56
N PHE A 94 -4.88 -26.64 -12.47
CA PHE A 94 -4.16 -26.83 -11.21
C PHE A 94 -3.07 -27.91 -11.33
N ASN A 95 -3.35 -29.01 -12.02
CA ASN A 95 -2.35 -30.05 -12.31
C ASN A 95 -1.18 -29.50 -13.15
N GLN A 96 -1.47 -28.77 -14.23
CA GLN A 96 -0.42 -28.14 -15.05
C GLN A 96 0.41 -27.13 -14.25
N MET A 97 -0.21 -26.40 -13.33
CA MET A 97 0.49 -25.44 -12.47
C MET A 97 1.42 -26.16 -11.47
N LEU A 98 0.96 -27.24 -10.84
CA LEU A 98 1.77 -28.07 -9.92
C LEU A 98 2.98 -28.68 -10.63
N GLU A 99 2.79 -29.20 -11.85
CA GLU A 99 3.86 -29.82 -12.63
C GLU A 99 4.95 -28.79 -12.99
N LYS A 100 4.56 -27.58 -13.42
CA LYS A 100 5.49 -26.47 -13.65
C LYS A 100 6.21 -26.04 -12.37
N PHE A 101 5.51 -26.02 -11.23
CA PHE A 101 6.10 -25.68 -9.93
C PHE A 101 7.13 -26.72 -9.48
N GLN A 102 6.86 -28.01 -9.69
CA GLN A 102 7.81 -29.08 -9.40
C GLN A 102 9.07 -28.99 -10.26
N VAL A 103 8.92 -28.73 -11.56
CA VAL A 103 10.05 -28.51 -12.47
C VAL A 103 10.88 -27.31 -12.00
N PHE A 104 10.24 -26.18 -11.64
CA PHE A 104 10.93 -25.00 -11.14
C PHE A 104 11.67 -25.24 -9.82
N LEU A 105 11.07 -25.95 -8.87
CA LEU A 105 11.71 -26.32 -7.60
C LEU A 105 12.88 -27.28 -7.81
N SER A 106 12.80 -28.18 -8.79
CA SER A 106 13.91 -29.08 -9.13
C SER A 106 15.10 -28.33 -9.73
N GLN A 107 14.87 -27.24 -10.47
CA GLN A 107 15.92 -26.38 -11.01
C GLN A 107 16.61 -25.53 -9.95
N ILE A 108 15.91 -25.10 -8.89
CA ILE A 108 16.51 -24.34 -7.77
C ILE A 108 17.35 -25.24 -6.85
N ARG A 109 17.11 -26.55 -6.86
CA ARG A 109 17.82 -27.53 -6.02
C ARG A 109 19.15 -28.02 -6.63
N GLN A 110 19.40 -27.79 -7.92
CA GLN A 110 20.70 -28.02 -8.58
C GLN A 110 21.64 -26.84 -8.38
#